data_AF-A0A836HP74-F1
#
_entry.id   AF-A0A836HP74-F1
#
_cell.length_a   1.000
_cell.length_b   1.000
_cell.length_c   1.000
_cell.angle_alpha   90.00
_cell.angle_beta   90.00
_cell.angle_gamma   90.00
#
_symmetry.space_group_name_H-M   'P 1'
#
loop_
_entity.id
_entity.type
_entity.pdbx_description
1 polymer ?
#
loop_
_entity_poly.entity_id
_entity_poly.type
_entity_poly.pdbx_seq_one_letter_code
_entity_poly.pdbx_strand_id
1 'polypeptide(L)'
;MFRRSQTFFRVSPFALYMKELASAGKLRRVKNLPKAAAKLYRNISPAEKRALLRRAKAKTFPSQEAYRSMARREMKRLRSMPIEKRVEKIKAKWASMKKSMSSTASKAVPSAKKKVKAASKKGKRAEKRSKK
;
A
#
# COMPACT_ATOMS: atom_id res chain seq x y z
N MET A 1 -39.97 3.71 6.55
CA MET A 1 -39.10 2.84 5.71
C MET A 1 -37.64 3.25 5.86
N PHE A 2 -36.81 2.47 6.57
CA PHE A 2 -35.37 2.70 6.61
C PHE A 2 -34.75 2.32 5.26
N ARG A 3 -34.53 3.30 4.38
CA ARG A 3 -33.74 3.12 3.15
C ARG A 3 -32.30 2.81 3.55
N ARG A 4 -31.95 1.53 3.64
CA ARG A 4 -30.55 1.10 3.72
C ARG A 4 -29.92 1.33 2.36
N SER A 5 -29.39 2.54 2.12
CA SER A 5 -28.53 2.77 0.96
C SER A 5 -27.30 1.88 1.10
N GLN A 6 -27.16 0.85 0.26
CA GLN A 6 -25.94 0.07 0.17
C GLN A 6 -24.84 0.97 -0.42
N THR A 7 -24.11 1.66 0.45
CA THR A 7 -22.91 2.39 0.03
C THR A 7 -21.77 1.41 -0.19
N PHE A 8 -21.43 1.17 -1.46
CA PHE A 8 -20.27 0.37 -1.83
C PHE A 8 -18.99 1.18 -1.61
N PHE A 9 -18.26 0.85 -0.53
CA PHE A 9 -16.92 1.37 -0.31
C PHE A 9 -15.89 0.41 -0.89
N ARG A 10 -14.83 0.94 -1.53
CA ARG A 10 -13.69 0.14 -1.98
C ARG A 10 -12.90 -0.47 -0.81
N VAL A 11 -12.94 0.19 0.35
CA VAL A 11 -12.40 -0.32 1.62
C VAL A 11 -13.45 -0.17 2.69
N SER A 12 -13.63 -1.20 3.52
CA SER A 12 -14.49 -1.08 4.69
C SER A 12 -14.01 0.06 5.59
N PRO A 13 -14.91 0.98 6.01
CA PRO A 13 -14.62 2.01 7.00
C PRO A 13 -13.90 1.44 8.23
N PHE A 14 -14.39 0.31 8.76
CA PHE A 14 -13.78 -0.35 9.92
C PHE A 14 -12.34 -0.83 9.65
N ALA A 15 -12.06 -1.36 8.45
CA ALA A 15 -10.71 -1.79 8.09
C ALA A 15 -9.74 -0.60 8.01
N LEU A 16 -10.21 0.58 7.58
CA LEU A 16 -9.41 1.80 7.63
C LEU A 16 -9.14 2.26 9.05
N TYR A 17 -10.16 2.23 9.90
CA TYR A 17 -10.02 2.54 11.32
C TYR A 17 -8.97 1.65 12.00
N MET A 18 -9.03 0.34 11.75
CA MET A 18 -8.05 -0.63 12.25
C MET A 18 -6.63 -0.30 11.79
N LYS A 19 -6.45 0.05 10.50
CA LYS A 19 -5.15 0.44 9.97
C LYS A 19 -4.60 1.70 10.66
N GLU A 20 -5.46 2.69 10.91
CA GLU A 20 -5.09 3.94 11.59
C GLU A 20 -4.68 3.67 13.06
N LEU A 21 -5.44 2.83 13.77
CA LEU A 21 -5.11 2.42 15.14
C LEU A 21 -3.79 1.64 15.22
N ALA A 22 -3.53 0.77 14.23
CA ALA A 22 -2.27 0.04 14.13
C ALA A 22 -1.09 0.99 13.89
N SER A 23 -1.22 1.95 12.97
CA SER A 23 -0.18 2.96 12.71
C SER A 23 0.07 3.89 13.89
N ALA A 24 -0.97 4.20 14.67
CA ALA A 24 -0.86 5.02 15.87
C ALA A 24 -0.30 4.25 17.09
N GLY A 25 -0.01 2.95 16.96
CA GLY A 25 0.53 2.13 18.05
C GLY A 25 -0.45 1.85 19.20
N LYS A 26 -1.71 2.31 19.10
CA LYS A 26 -2.72 2.22 20.18
C LYS A 26 -3.15 0.80 20.51
N LEU A 27 -2.80 -0.18 19.67
CA LEU A 27 -3.18 -1.58 19.81
C LEU A 27 -2.02 -2.52 20.14
N ARG A 28 -0.79 -2.00 20.38
CA ARG A 28 0.43 -2.82 20.53
C ARG A 28 0.43 -3.82 21.70
N ARG A 29 -0.42 -3.63 22.72
CA ARG A 29 -0.43 -4.47 23.94
C ARG A 29 -1.80 -5.08 24.25
N VAL A 30 -2.75 -5.01 23.32
CA VAL A 30 -4.11 -5.50 23.56
C VAL A 30 -4.20 -6.98 23.16
N LYS A 31 -4.49 -7.89 24.10
CA LYS A 31 -4.63 -9.33 23.82
C LYS A 31 -5.73 -9.63 22.78
N ASN A 32 -6.85 -8.89 22.83
CA ASN A 32 -7.99 -9.06 21.93
C ASN A 32 -8.22 -7.82 21.05
N LEU A 33 -7.29 -7.57 20.11
CA LEU A 33 -7.34 -6.41 19.19
C LEU A 33 -8.70 -6.23 18.49
N PRO A 34 -9.32 -7.27 17.89
CA PRO A 34 -10.55 -7.08 17.11
C PRO A 34 -11.71 -6.61 17.97
N LYS A 35 -11.86 -7.18 19.17
CA LYS A 35 -12.94 -6.86 20.10
C LYS A 35 -12.78 -5.44 20.66
N ALA A 36 -11.57 -5.07 21.04
CA ALA A 36 -11.27 -3.72 21.55
C ALA A 36 -11.49 -2.66 20.47
N ALA A 37 -10.99 -2.88 19.26
CA ALA A 37 -11.18 -1.94 18.17
C ALA A 37 -12.63 -1.82 17.72
N ALA A 38 -13.40 -2.93 17.74
CA ALA A 38 -14.84 -2.88 17.47
C ALA A 38 -15.59 -2.03 18.50
N LYS A 39 -15.24 -2.14 19.79
CA LYS A 39 -15.81 -1.31 20.86
C LYS A 39 -15.49 0.17 20.63
N LEU A 40 -14.24 0.50 20.34
CA LEU A 40 -13.82 1.87 20.04
C LEU A 40 -14.50 2.44 18.78
N TYR A 41 -14.65 1.62 17.73
CA TYR A 41 -15.32 2.00 16.50
C TYR A 41 -16.84 2.19 16.65
N ARG A 42 -17.47 1.61 17.68
CA ARG A 42 -18.87 1.90 18.00
C ARG A 42 -19.03 3.24 18.72
N ASN A 43 -17.99 3.66 19.44
CA ASN A 43 -18.00 4.84 20.31
C ASN A 43 -17.37 6.09 19.68
N ILE A 44 -16.89 6.02 18.44
CA ILE A 44 -16.40 7.21 17.72
C ILE A 44 -17.50 8.25 17.53
N SER A 45 -17.12 9.52 17.59
CA SER A 45 -18.05 10.62 17.39
C SER A 45 -18.67 10.58 15.98
N PRO A 46 -19.88 11.13 15.79
CA PRO A 46 -20.50 11.23 14.47
C PRO A 46 -19.63 11.97 13.45
N ALA A 47 -18.89 12.99 13.88
CA ALA A 47 -17.97 13.76 13.04
C ALA A 47 -16.80 12.90 12.54
N GLU A 48 -16.14 12.16 13.43
CA GLU A 48 -15.06 11.24 13.07
C GLU A 48 -15.54 10.14 12.15
N LYS A 49 -16.73 9.58 12.43
CA LYS A 49 -17.35 8.56 11.57
C LYS A 49 -17.60 9.08 10.17
N ARG A 50 -18.12 10.31 10.03
CA ARG A 50 -18.30 10.97 8.71
C ARG A 50 -16.97 11.18 8.00
N ALA A 51 -15.94 11.67 8.70
CA ALA A 51 -14.60 11.86 8.14
C ALA A 51 -13.99 10.54 7.65
N LEU A 52 -14.19 9.46 8.41
CA LEU A 52 -13.71 8.13 8.09
C LEU A 52 -14.45 7.51 6.90
N LEU A 53 -15.77 7.74 6.79
CA LEU A 53 -16.55 7.38 5.62
C LEU A 53 -16.09 8.15 4.36
N ARG A 54 -15.81 9.45 4.49
CA ARG A 54 -15.25 10.25 3.37
C ARG A 54 -13.90 9.70 2.91
N ARG A 55 -13.00 9.39 3.85
CA ARG A 55 -11.70 8.75 3.55
C ARG A 55 -11.87 7.38 2.90
N ALA A 56 -12.84 6.57 3.37
CA ALA A 56 -13.15 5.28 2.78
C ALA A 56 -13.65 5.38 1.33
N LYS A 57 -14.46 6.40 1.02
CA LYS A 57 -14.89 6.70 -0.36
C LYS A 57 -13.74 7.17 -1.24
N ALA A 58 -12.90 8.07 -0.72
CA ALA A 58 -11.78 8.65 -1.45
C ALA A 58 -10.61 7.68 -1.68
N LYS A 59 -10.55 6.57 -0.93
CA LYS A 59 -9.44 5.63 -1.04
C LYS A 59 -9.44 4.94 -2.41
N THR A 60 -8.42 5.24 -3.19
CA THR A 60 -8.12 4.56 -4.45
C THR A 60 -6.97 3.56 -4.25
N PHE A 61 -6.98 2.51 -5.07
CA PHE A 61 -5.88 1.54 -5.14
C PHE A 61 -5.30 1.61 -6.55
N PRO A 62 -4.29 2.46 -6.79
CA PRO A 62 -3.75 2.69 -8.13
C PRO A 62 -3.30 1.40 -8.81
N SER A 63 -2.70 0.47 -8.06
CA SER A 63 -2.29 -0.84 -8.57
C SER A 63 -3.47 -1.73 -8.99
N GLN A 64 -4.59 -1.68 -8.28
CA GLN A 64 -5.80 -2.42 -8.62
C GLN A 64 -6.51 -1.81 -9.84
N GLU A 65 -6.52 -0.48 -9.94
CA GLU A 65 -7.05 0.23 -11.10
C GLU A 65 -6.20 -0.04 -12.35
N ALA A 66 -4.88 0.00 -12.23
CA ALA A 66 -3.96 -0.37 -13.30
C ALA A 66 -4.19 -1.82 -13.76
N TYR A 67 -4.32 -2.77 -12.82
CA TYR A 67 -4.67 -4.15 -13.15
C TYR A 67 -6.01 -4.23 -13.89
N ARG A 68 -7.08 -3.59 -13.38
CA ARG A 68 -8.40 -3.61 -14.02
C ARG A 68 -8.39 -2.98 -15.41
N SER A 69 -7.62 -1.92 -15.61
CA SER A 69 -7.45 -1.27 -16.91
C SER A 69 -6.76 -2.21 -17.89
N MET A 70 -5.64 -2.81 -17.49
CA MET A 70 -4.90 -3.79 -18.29
C MET A 70 -5.76 -5.01 -18.61
N ALA A 71 -6.38 -5.62 -17.60
CA ALA A 71 -7.24 -6.79 -17.75
C ALA A 71 -8.40 -6.52 -18.72
N ARG A 72 -9.04 -5.34 -18.68
CA ARG A 72 -10.09 -4.98 -19.64
C ARG A 72 -9.57 -4.92 -21.08
N ARG A 73 -8.37 -4.39 -21.30
CA ARG A 73 -7.75 -4.34 -22.64
C ARG A 73 -7.41 -5.74 -23.14
N GLU A 74 -6.82 -6.57 -22.29
CA GLU A 74 -6.42 -7.94 -22.66
C GLU A 74 -7.61 -8.88 -22.82
N MET A 75 -8.68 -8.73 -22.03
CA MET A 75 -9.92 -9.49 -22.22
C MET A 75 -10.54 -9.25 -23.61
N LYS A 76 -10.44 -8.03 -24.14
CA LYS A 76 -10.89 -7.71 -25.51
C LYS A 76 -9.98 -8.36 -26.56
N ARG A 77 -8.67 -8.32 -26.35
CA ARG A 77 -7.67 -8.91 -27.27
C ARG A 77 -7.76 -10.43 -27.36
N LEU A 78 -8.01 -11.09 -26.23
CA LEU A 78 -8.05 -12.56 -26.14
C LEU A 78 -9.47 -13.13 -26.29
N ARG A 79 -10.38 -12.41 -26.95
CA ARG A 79 -11.80 -12.78 -27.05
C ARG A 79 -12.02 -14.17 -27.66
N SER A 80 -11.13 -14.60 -28.55
CA SER A 80 -11.17 -15.91 -29.22
C SER A 80 -10.83 -17.09 -28.30
N MET A 81 -10.28 -16.85 -27.11
CA MET A 81 -9.91 -17.91 -26.18
C MET A 81 -11.02 -18.21 -25.15
N PRO A 82 -11.05 -19.42 -24.56
CA PRO A 82 -11.86 -19.71 -23.38
C PRO A 82 -11.53 -18.77 -22.21
N ILE A 83 -12.52 -18.43 -21.39
CA ILE A 83 -12.39 -17.44 -20.29
C ILE A 83 -11.28 -17.82 -19.31
N GLU A 84 -11.17 -19.09 -18.95
CA GLU A 84 -10.17 -19.59 -18.01
C GLU A 84 -8.74 -19.30 -18.48
N LYS A 85 -8.44 -19.68 -19.73
CA LYS A 85 -7.14 -19.41 -20.36
C LYS A 85 -6.85 -17.92 -20.51
N ARG A 86 -7.88 -17.08 -20.71
CA ARG A 86 -7.71 -15.61 -20.71
C ARG A 86 -7.26 -15.10 -19.36
N VAL A 87 -7.92 -15.54 -18.29
CA VAL A 87 -7.62 -15.10 -16.92
C VAL A 87 -6.19 -15.49 -16.55
N GLU A 88 -5.75 -16.70 -16.89
CA GLU A 88 -4.37 -17.14 -16.67
C GLU A 88 -3.34 -16.27 -17.40
N LYS A 89 -3.55 -16.00 -18.70
CA LYS A 89 -2.67 -15.11 -19.47
C LYS A 89 -2.61 -13.70 -18.89
N ILE A 90 -3.75 -13.15 -18.46
CA ILE A 90 -3.81 -11.83 -17.83
C ILE A 90 -3.05 -11.82 -16.49
N LYS A 91 -3.20 -12.86 -15.67
CA LYS A 91 -2.46 -13.01 -14.41
C LYS A 91 -0.95 -13.09 -14.66
N ALA A 92 -0.52 -13.91 -15.62
CA ALA A 92 0.89 -14.07 -15.99
C ALA A 92 1.49 -12.74 -16.49
N LYS A 93 0.77 -12.02 -17.36
CA LYS A 93 1.18 -10.71 -17.87
C LYS A 93 1.33 -9.68 -16.75
N TRP A 94 0.37 -9.62 -15.83
CA TRP A 94 0.44 -8.73 -14.68
C TRP A 94 1.63 -9.05 -13.75
N ALA A 95 1.89 -10.33 -13.50
CA ALA A 95 3.02 -10.77 -12.70
C ALA A 95 4.36 -10.37 -13.35
N SER A 96 4.49 -10.55 -14.67
CA SER A 96 5.66 -10.12 -15.42
C SER A 96 5.88 -8.61 -15.34
N MET A 97 4.82 -7.81 -15.52
CA MET A 97 4.88 -6.35 -15.38
C MET A 97 5.30 -5.91 -13.97
N LYS A 98 4.80 -6.56 -12.91
CA LYS A 98 5.25 -6.25 -11.54
C LYS A 98 6.73 -6.53 -11.35
N LYS A 99 7.23 -7.66 -11.88
CA LYS A 99 8.64 -8.02 -11.80
C LYS A 99 9.53 -6.98 -12.50
N SER A 100 9.13 -6.50 -13.68
CA SER A 100 9.90 -5.48 -14.42
C SER A 100 9.85 -4.08 -13.78
N MET A 101 8.73 -3.72 -13.14
CA MET A 101 8.65 -2.47 -12.34
C MET A 101 9.46 -2.55 -11.05
N SER A 102 9.59 -3.74 -10.45
CA SER A 102 10.41 -3.94 -9.25
C SER A 102 11.91 -3.90 -9.53
N SER A 103 12.36 -4.38 -10.69
CA SER A 103 13.79 -4.44 -11.02
C SER A 103 14.39 -3.06 -11.36
N THR A 104 13.57 -2.13 -11.83
CA THR A 104 13.96 -0.76 -12.19
C THR A 104 14.13 0.18 -10.99
N ALA A 105 13.58 -0.16 -9.82
CA ALA A 105 13.72 0.63 -8.59
C ALA A 105 15.09 0.47 -7.89
N SER A 106 15.97 -0.42 -8.36
CA SER A 106 17.27 -0.71 -7.73
C SER A 106 18.38 0.27 -8.11
N LYS A 107 18.18 1.12 -9.13
CA LYS A 107 19.12 2.20 -9.47
C LYS A 107 18.77 3.48 -8.71
N ALA A 108 18.67 3.39 -7.38
CA ALA A 108 18.76 4.57 -6.54
C ALA A 108 20.17 5.15 -6.70
N VAL A 109 20.33 6.16 -7.55
CA VAL A 109 21.56 6.94 -7.69
C VAL A 109 22.02 7.30 -6.27
N PRO A 110 23.23 6.91 -5.84
CA PRO A 110 23.67 7.19 -4.48
C PRO A 110 23.68 8.70 -4.28
N SER A 111 22.76 9.18 -3.43
CA SER A 111 22.66 10.58 -3.04
C SER A 111 24.04 11.14 -2.67
N ALA A 112 24.34 12.34 -3.16
CA ALA A 112 25.62 13.03 -2.93
C ALA A 112 26.05 13.05 -1.46
N LYS A 113 25.09 13.02 -0.51
CA LYS A 113 25.37 12.95 0.94
C LYS A 113 26.14 11.68 1.36
N LYS A 114 25.96 10.54 0.67
CA LYS A 114 26.72 9.30 0.96
C LYS A 114 28.19 9.41 0.53
N LYS A 115 28.51 10.12 -0.55
CA LYS A 115 29.90 10.34 -1.00
C LYS A 115 30.69 11.22 -0.04
N VAL A 116 30.07 12.29 0.48
CA VAL A 116 30.71 13.21 1.44
C VAL A 116 31.02 12.49 2.77
N LYS A 117 30.12 11.64 3.27
CA LYS A 117 30.37 10.84 4.48
C LYS A 117 31.50 9.82 4.31
N ALA A 118 31.67 9.24 3.11
CA ALA A 118 32.76 8.31 2.83
C ALA A 118 34.12 9.02 2.76
N ALA A 119 34.19 10.22 2.19
CA ALA A 119 35.41 11.03 2.14
C ALA A 119 35.87 11.47 3.54
N SER A 120 34.95 11.95 4.38
CA SER A 120 35.25 12.35 5.77
C SER A 120 35.78 11.18 6.62
N LYS A 121 35.28 9.95 6.39
CA LYS A 121 35.72 8.76 7.11
C LYS A 121 37.12 8.27 6.67
N LYS A 122 37.52 8.55 5.41
CA LYS A 122 38.85 8.23 4.88
C LYS A 122 39.91 9.21 5.40
N GLY A 123 39.59 10.50 5.48
CA GLY A 123 40.46 11.53 6.08
C GLY A 123 40.80 11.24 7.55
N LYS A 124 39.80 10.92 8.39
CA LYS A 124 40.03 10.59 9.81
C LYS A 124 40.87 9.33 10.05
N ARG A 125 40.93 8.40 9.09
CA ARG A 125 41.77 7.20 9.17
C ARG A 125 43.21 7.46 8.74
N ALA A 126 43.44 8.40 7.84
CA ALA A 126 44.77 8.81 7.42
C ALA A 126 45.48 9.60 8.54
N GLU A 127 44.77 10.52 9.19
CA GLU A 127 45.32 11.35 10.28
C GLU A 127 45.67 10.56 11.56
N LYS A 128 44.99 9.42 11.79
CA LYS A 128 45.34 8.50 12.90
C LYS A 128 46.55 7.61 12.61
N ARG A 129 46.99 7.49 11.35
CA ARG A 129 48.15 6.67 10.95
C ARG A 129 49.45 7.48 10.85
N SER A 130 49.39 8.81 10.83
CA SER A 130 50.57 9.69 10.81
C SER A 130 51.02 10.17 12.19
N LYS A 131 50.34 9.74 13.27
CA LYS A 131 50.68 10.05 14.68
C LYS A 131 51.10 8.82 15.48
N LYS A 132 51.57 7.76 14.81
CA LYS A 132 52.10 6.56 15.46
C LYS A 132 53.45 6.21 14.88
#